data_AF-A0A074VWX0-F1
#
_entry.id   AF-A0A074VWX0-F1
#
_cell.length_a   1.000
_cell.length_b   1.000
_cell.length_c   1.000
_cell.angle_alpha   90.00
_cell.angle_beta   90.00
_cell.angle_gamma   90.00
#
_symmetry.space_group_name_H-M   'P 1'
#
loop_
_entity.id
_entity.type
_entity.pdbx_description
1 polymer ?
#
loop_
_entity_poly.entity_id
_entity_poly.type
_entity_poly.pdbx_seq_one_letter_code
_entity_poly.pdbx_strand_id
1 'polypeptide(L)'
;MSDYEDEMDVDAPAAQSSIQFSSNSNEKGKRSAANLPVELQDTLPWVEKYRPNTLDDVSGHQDILATINKFVDGNRLPHLLLYGPPGTGKTSTVLALARRIYGNKNMRQMVLELNASDDRGIDVVREQIKTFSSTKQIFTSFGDKSGGDNSPANFKLIILDEADAMTSTAQMALRRIMEKYTSNTRFCIIANYTHKLSPALLSRCTRFRFSPLKEADIRRLVDIVIEKEDVNIAPDATDSLVTLSKGDMRRALNVLQACHASSTPLHIPGQAPPQGAKIERDLITNETIFDCIAAPHPADIATIRDTLLSNPDVTSCLATINTLKANKGLALADILTALGEELANLEVPAHTKVSWLQGLAEIEHRLSGGGSENLQTGGLVGTVRNGCEIMENKSK
;
A
#
# COMPACT_ATOMS: atom_id res chain seq x y z
N MET A 1 83.23 12.18 1.79
CA MET A 1 82.82 12.38 0.39
C MET A 1 81.88 11.23 0.07
N SER A 2 80.61 11.54 -0.27
CA SER A 2 79.52 10.66 -0.83
C SER A 2 79.16 9.40 0.00
N ASP A 3 77.92 9.03 0.32
CA ASP A 3 76.56 9.20 -0.21
C ASP A 3 75.54 9.09 0.96
N TYR A 4 74.50 9.94 1.09
CA TYR A 4 73.13 9.78 0.56
C TYR A 4 72.40 8.48 0.95
N GLU A 5 71.55 8.57 1.99
CA GLU A 5 70.29 7.81 2.10
C GLU A 5 69.16 8.83 2.28
N ASP A 6 68.26 8.84 1.29
CA ASP A 6 67.07 9.67 1.15
C ASP A 6 65.88 9.06 1.91
N GLU A 7 65.30 9.80 2.85
CA GLU A 7 63.88 9.70 3.18
C GLU A 7 63.28 11.11 3.13
N MET A 8 62.64 11.43 2.00
CA MET A 8 61.79 12.61 1.85
C MET A 8 60.44 12.14 1.32
N ASP A 9 59.45 12.18 2.21
CA ASP A 9 58.02 12.02 1.92
C ASP A 9 57.61 12.97 0.78
N VAL A 10 56.96 12.41 -0.24
CA VAL A 10 56.45 13.16 -1.38
C VAL A 10 54.95 13.42 -1.18
N ASP A 11 54.62 14.71 -1.08
CA ASP A 11 53.28 15.27 -0.98
C ASP A 11 52.27 14.70 -2.01
N ALA A 12 51.17 14.12 -1.51
CA ALA A 12 49.96 13.87 -2.29
C ALA A 12 49.00 15.08 -2.18
N PRO A 13 48.43 15.61 -3.28
CA PRO A 13 47.55 16.76 -3.21
C PRO A 13 46.17 16.40 -2.62
N ALA A 14 45.63 17.37 -1.88
CA ALA A 14 44.46 17.28 -1.02
C ALA A 14 43.15 16.86 -1.74
N ALA A 15 42.48 15.84 -1.18
CA ALA A 15 41.08 15.55 -1.47
C ALA A 15 40.17 16.59 -0.79
N GLN A 16 39.78 17.63 -1.53
CA GLN A 16 38.72 18.54 -1.11
C GLN A 16 37.34 17.94 -1.45
N SER A 17 36.58 17.66 -0.39
CA SER A 17 35.11 17.58 -0.25
C SER A 17 34.67 16.34 0.54
N SER A 18 35.11 16.26 1.80
CA SER A 18 34.39 15.47 2.79
C SER A 18 33.01 16.08 2.99
N ILE A 19 31.99 15.38 2.49
CA ILE A 19 30.58 15.71 2.78
C ILE A 19 30.39 15.51 4.29
N GLN A 20 30.42 16.61 5.04
CA GLN A 20 30.01 16.64 6.44
C GLN A 20 28.49 16.47 6.51
N PHE A 21 28.04 15.27 6.91
CA PHE A 21 26.68 15.09 7.41
C PHE A 21 26.56 15.80 8.76
N SER A 22 26.14 17.07 8.74
CA SER A 22 25.71 17.75 9.95
C SER A 22 24.33 17.21 10.36
N SER A 23 24.34 16.30 11.33
CA SER A 23 23.14 15.87 12.05
C SER A 23 22.67 17.01 12.95
N ASN A 24 21.97 17.99 12.40
CA ASN A 24 21.20 18.95 13.19
C ASN A 24 19.86 18.32 13.55
N SER A 25 19.90 17.51 14.60
CA SER A 25 18.76 16.92 15.28
C SER A 25 17.96 17.99 16.02
N ASN A 26 17.05 18.70 15.33
CA ASN A 26 15.93 19.38 15.99
C ASN A 26 14.74 19.82 15.09
N GLU A 27 14.41 19.08 14.04
CA GLU A 27 13.13 19.26 13.33
C GLU A 27 12.50 17.91 12.94
N LYS A 28 11.86 17.24 13.91
CA LYS A 28 11.03 16.05 13.63
C LYS A 28 9.62 16.47 13.24
N GLY A 29 9.38 16.59 11.93
CA GLY A 29 8.05 16.61 11.34
C GLY A 29 8.14 16.10 9.90
N LYS A 30 7.36 15.07 9.54
CA LYS A 30 7.27 14.59 8.15
C LYS A 30 6.88 15.76 7.25
N ARG A 31 7.78 16.16 6.34
CA ARG A 31 7.51 17.21 5.35
C ARG A 31 6.44 16.67 4.39
N SER A 32 5.33 17.39 4.25
CA SER A 32 4.34 17.09 3.21
C SER A 32 4.98 17.35 1.84
N ALA A 33 4.72 16.46 0.87
CA ALA A 33 5.27 16.52 -0.50
C ALA A 33 5.08 17.88 -1.19
N ALA A 34 4.06 18.65 -0.79
CA ALA A 34 3.73 19.96 -1.33
C ALA A 34 4.78 21.08 -1.07
N ASN A 35 5.75 20.88 -0.17
CA ASN A 35 6.74 21.92 0.20
C ASN A 35 8.20 21.53 -0.10
N LEU A 36 8.44 20.51 -0.94
CA LEU A 36 9.78 20.11 -1.34
C LEU A 36 10.23 20.90 -2.60
N PRO A 37 11.53 21.30 -2.69
CA PRO A 37 12.13 21.81 -3.92
C PRO A 37 11.83 20.88 -5.11
N VAL A 38 11.64 21.45 -6.30
CA VAL A 38 11.25 20.70 -7.52
C VAL A 38 12.20 19.51 -7.78
N GLU A 39 13.49 19.66 -7.51
CA GLU A 39 14.51 18.60 -7.65
C GLU A 39 14.31 17.41 -6.69
N LEU A 40 13.71 17.62 -5.51
CA LEU A 40 13.38 16.56 -4.55
C LEU A 40 12.04 15.89 -4.84
N GLN A 41 11.16 16.53 -5.63
CA GLN A 41 9.87 15.95 -6.03
C GLN A 41 10.05 14.80 -7.03
N ASP A 42 11.09 14.84 -7.86
CA ASP A 42 11.40 13.76 -8.81
C ASP A 42 12.00 12.51 -8.15
N THR A 43 12.53 12.63 -6.93
CA THR A 43 13.03 11.48 -6.15
C THR A 43 11.98 10.82 -5.26
N LEU A 44 10.76 11.37 -5.17
CA LEU A 44 9.71 10.80 -4.35
C LEU A 44 9.13 9.53 -5.01
N PRO A 45 8.87 8.47 -4.25
CA PRO A 45 8.06 7.36 -4.72
C PRO A 45 6.73 7.87 -5.29
N TRP A 46 6.28 7.28 -6.41
CA TRP A 46 5.06 7.72 -7.10
C TRP A 46 3.83 7.64 -6.21
N VAL A 47 3.80 6.70 -5.27
CA VAL A 47 2.77 6.60 -4.22
C VAL A 47 2.61 7.90 -3.41
N GLU A 48 3.72 8.59 -3.10
CA GLU A 48 3.68 9.86 -2.38
C GLU A 48 3.55 11.07 -3.31
N LYS A 49 4.20 11.01 -4.49
CA LYS A 49 4.13 12.08 -5.52
C LYS A 49 2.70 12.29 -6.01
N TYR A 50 1.97 11.21 -6.25
CA TYR A 50 0.59 11.19 -6.73
C TYR A 50 -0.45 11.05 -5.60
N ARG A 51 -0.05 11.23 -4.34
CA ARG A 51 -0.98 11.20 -3.22
C ARG A 51 -2.02 12.33 -3.39
N PRO A 52 -3.34 12.03 -3.35
CA PRO A 52 -4.39 13.04 -3.48
C PRO A 52 -4.20 14.23 -2.53
N ASN A 53 -4.26 15.43 -3.10
CA ASN A 53 -4.12 16.67 -2.33
C ASN A 53 -5.47 17.20 -1.86
N THR A 54 -6.48 17.09 -2.72
CA THR A 54 -7.86 17.48 -2.47
C THR A 54 -8.78 16.27 -2.34
N LEU A 55 -9.99 16.48 -1.85
CA LEU A 55 -11.00 15.41 -1.78
C LEU A 55 -11.51 15.01 -3.16
N ASP A 56 -11.43 15.92 -4.14
CA ASP A 56 -11.88 15.67 -5.52
C ASP A 56 -10.87 14.81 -6.30
N ASP A 57 -9.60 14.82 -5.88
CA ASP A 57 -8.55 13.96 -6.43
C ASP A 57 -8.65 12.50 -5.96
N VAL A 58 -9.45 12.23 -4.91
CA VAL A 58 -9.64 10.87 -4.39
C VAL A 58 -10.55 10.12 -5.33
N SER A 59 -10.00 9.10 -6.01
CA SER A 59 -10.78 8.24 -6.90
C SER A 59 -11.58 7.21 -6.11
N GLY A 60 -12.81 6.95 -6.56
CA GLY A 60 -13.74 6.04 -5.90
C GLY A 60 -14.48 6.65 -4.70
N HIS A 61 -15.39 5.85 -4.13
CA HIS A 61 -16.13 6.16 -2.90
C HIS A 61 -16.87 7.52 -2.86
N GLN A 62 -17.43 7.97 -3.99
CA GLN A 62 -18.11 9.26 -4.10
C GLN A 62 -19.22 9.45 -3.04
N ASP A 63 -19.98 8.41 -2.70
CA ASP A 63 -21.03 8.48 -1.67
C ASP A 63 -20.48 8.81 -0.27
N ILE A 64 -19.31 8.24 0.06
CA ILE A 64 -18.62 8.46 1.34
C ILE A 64 -18.10 9.89 1.37
N LEU A 65 -17.43 10.33 0.30
CA LEU A 65 -16.88 11.67 0.18
C LEU A 65 -18.00 12.74 0.22
N ALA A 66 -19.12 12.50 -0.46
CA ALA A 66 -20.28 13.39 -0.41
C ALA A 66 -20.87 13.51 1.00
N THR A 67 -20.92 12.40 1.74
CA THR A 67 -21.40 12.40 3.13
C THR A 67 -20.44 13.14 4.07
N ILE A 68 -19.13 12.91 3.92
CA ILE A 68 -18.10 13.61 4.69
C ILE A 68 -18.15 15.11 4.39
N ASN A 69 -18.28 15.51 3.13
CA ASN A 69 -18.39 16.91 2.72
C ASN A 69 -19.60 17.59 3.38
N LYS A 70 -20.77 16.95 3.38
CA LYS A 70 -21.96 17.46 4.09
C LYS A 70 -21.72 17.66 5.58
N PHE A 71 -20.97 16.78 6.24
CA PHE A 71 -20.63 16.94 7.67
C PHE A 71 -19.66 18.09 7.94
N VAL A 72 -18.73 18.34 7.01
CA VAL A 72 -17.80 19.48 7.07
C VAL A 72 -18.55 20.78 6.87
N ASP A 73 -19.35 20.88 5.81
CA ASP A 73 -20.09 22.08 5.45
C ASP A 73 -21.14 22.44 6.53
N GLY A 74 -21.72 21.41 7.16
CA GLY A 74 -22.61 21.58 8.32
C GLY A 74 -21.89 21.85 9.65
N ASN A 75 -20.56 21.97 9.67
CA ASN A 75 -19.70 22.15 10.85
C ASN A 75 -20.02 21.18 12.01
N ARG A 76 -20.40 19.94 11.67
CA ARG A 76 -20.87 18.91 12.61
C ARG A 76 -20.14 17.58 12.39
N LEU A 77 -18.83 17.61 12.16
CA LEU A 77 -18.02 16.44 11.83
C LEU A 77 -17.86 15.43 13.00
N PRO A 78 -18.60 14.31 13.06
CA PRO A 78 -18.47 13.37 14.19
C PRO A 78 -17.06 12.74 14.25
N HIS A 79 -16.77 11.95 15.30
CA HIS A 79 -15.59 11.10 15.24
C HIS A 79 -15.73 10.13 14.07
N LEU A 80 -14.67 9.96 13.28
CA LEU A 80 -14.67 9.17 12.06
C LEU A 80 -13.89 7.88 12.29
N LEU A 81 -14.39 6.80 11.70
CA LEU A 81 -13.66 5.55 11.55
C LEU A 81 -13.68 5.15 10.08
N LEU A 82 -12.51 5.25 9.44
CA LEU A 82 -12.28 4.80 8.08
C LEU A 82 -11.64 3.43 8.12
N TYR A 83 -12.29 2.43 7.53
CA TYR A 83 -11.76 1.07 7.53
C TYR A 83 -11.92 0.38 6.19
N GLY A 84 -11.01 -0.54 5.89
CA GLY A 84 -11.02 -1.28 4.64
C GLY A 84 -9.63 -1.79 4.25
N PRO A 85 -9.52 -2.49 3.11
CA PRO A 85 -8.25 -3.01 2.61
C PRO A 85 -7.18 -1.92 2.45
N PRO A 86 -5.88 -2.28 2.42
CA PRO A 86 -4.80 -1.34 2.12
C PRO A 86 -4.98 -0.72 0.73
N GLY A 87 -4.34 0.43 0.50
CA GLY A 87 -4.32 1.04 -0.84
C GLY A 87 -5.62 1.69 -1.33
N THR A 88 -6.69 1.71 -0.53
CA THR A 88 -8.00 2.30 -0.90
C THR A 88 -8.12 3.80 -0.66
N GLY A 89 -7.04 4.49 -0.28
CA GLY A 89 -7.06 5.95 -0.09
C GLY A 89 -7.56 6.46 1.27
N LYS A 90 -7.67 5.60 2.30
CA LYS A 90 -8.11 5.99 3.66
C LYS A 90 -7.31 7.17 4.22
N THR A 91 -5.99 7.02 4.36
CA THR A 91 -5.09 8.06 4.90
C THR A 91 -5.09 9.31 4.03
N SER A 92 -5.07 9.14 2.70
CA SER A 92 -5.13 10.25 1.74
C SER A 92 -6.40 11.07 1.90
N THR A 93 -7.55 10.41 2.09
CA THR A 93 -8.85 11.07 2.30
C THR A 93 -8.86 11.93 3.57
N VAL A 94 -8.31 11.43 4.69
CA VAL A 94 -8.25 12.22 5.94
C VAL A 94 -7.34 13.41 5.81
N LEU A 95 -6.18 13.25 5.16
CA LEU A 95 -5.25 14.35 4.97
C LEU A 95 -5.84 15.41 4.04
N ALA A 96 -6.50 15.02 2.96
CA ALA A 96 -7.24 15.93 2.08
C ALA A 96 -8.37 16.65 2.81
N LEU A 97 -9.13 15.92 3.64
CA LEU A 97 -10.18 16.48 4.51
C LEU A 97 -9.60 17.52 5.48
N ALA A 98 -8.49 17.20 6.13
CA ALA A 98 -7.81 18.08 7.07
C ALA A 98 -7.30 19.36 6.37
N ARG A 99 -6.77 19.25 5.15
CA ARG A 99 -6.37 20.40 4.33
C ARG A 99 -7.57 21.26 3.95
N ARG A 100 -8.72 20.67 3.62
CA ARG A 100 -9.96 21.42 3.33
C ARG A 100 -10.45 22.19 4.55
N ILE A 101 -10.44 21.57 5.74
CA ILE A 101 -10.97 22.18 6.97
C ILE A 101 -10.07 23.30 7.51
N TYR A 102 -8.75 23.09 7.53
CA TYR A 102 -7.81 23.99 8.22
C TYR A 102 -6.95 24.83 7.27
N GLY A 103 -6.88 24.47 5.99
CA GLY A 103 -5.91 25.02 5.04
C GLY A 103 -4.46 24.58 5.35
N ASN A 104 -3.57 24.80 4.38
CA ASN A 104 -2.18 24.34 4.47
C ASN A 104 -1.38 25.01 5.61
N LYS A 105 -1.73 26.26 5.98
CA LYS A 105 -1.01 27.03 7.01
C LYS A 105 -1.32 26.55 8.43
N ASN A 106 -2.58 26.20 8.71
CA ASN A 106 -3.01 25.85 10.07
C ASN A 106 -2.97 24.35 10.34
N MET A 107 -2.73 23.51 9.32
CA MET A 107 -2.69 22.05 9.44
C MET A 107 -1.72 21.59 10.53
N ARG A 108 -0.50 22.14 10.59
CA ARG A 108 0.53 21.72 11.58
C ARG A 108 0.14 21.99 13.04
N GLN A 109 -0.74 22.95 13.28
CA GLN A 109 -1.14 23.36 14.63
C GLN A 109 -2.47 22.74 15.06
N MET A 110 -3.35 22.46 14.09
CA MET A 110 -4.71 21.98 14.32
C MET A 110 -4.88 20.48 14.11
N VAL A 111 -3.92 19.83 13.44
CA VAL A 111 -3.94 18.40 13.12
C VAL A 111 -2.76 17.69 13.78
N LEU A 112 -3.06 16.63 14.53
CA LEU A 112 -2.06 15.71 15.06
C LEU A 112 -2.18 14.37 14.35
N GLU A 113 -1.20 14.02 13.53
CA GLU A 113 -1.07 12.69 12.91
C GLU A 113 -0.18 11.81 13.77
N LEU A 114 -0.70 10.66 14.19
CA LEU A 114 0.07 9.63 14.87
C LEU A 114 -0.15 8.32 14.13
N ASN A 115 0.95 7.65 13.76
CA ASN A 115 0.88 6.24 13.40
C ASN A 115 0.89 5.43 14.69
N ALA A 116 -0.13 4.60 14.89
CA ALA A 116 -0.32 3.86 16.12
C ALA A 116 0.52 2.58 16.21
N SER A 117 1.13 2.15 15.10
CA SER A 117 2.12 1.06 15.06
C SER A 117 3.53 1.47 15.50
N ASP A 118 3.78 2.77 15.66
CA ASP A 118 5.09 3.30 16.01
C ASP A 118 5.45 2.89 17.45
N ASP A 119 6.64 2.32 17.64
CA ASP A 119 7.13 1.61 18.85
C ASP A 119 7.34 2.52 20.09
N ARG A 120 6.69 3.69 20.10
CA ARG A 120 6.87 4.76 21.08
C ARG A 120 6.17 4.51 22.42
N GLY A 121 5.58 3.33 22.63
CA GLY A 121 4.89 2.98 23.86
C GLY A 121 3.54 3.67 24.03
N ILE A 122 2.61 2.95 24.66
CA ILE A 122 1.19 3.34 24.83
C ILE A 122 1.05 4.68 25.58
N ASP A 123 1.92 4.91 26.56
CA ASP A 123 1.86 6.09 27.42
C ASP A 123 2.26 7.37 26.70
N VAL A 124 3.21 7.31 25.76
CA VAL A 124 3.64 8.47 24.96
C VAL A 124 2.55 8.90 24.00
N VAL A 125 1.91 7.96 23.31
CA VAL A 125 0.76 8.24 22.43
C VAL A 125 -0.37 8.88 23.24
N ARG A 126 -0.68 8.30 24.41
CA ARG A 126 -1.72 8.81 25.31
C ARG A 126 -1.41 10.21 25.79
N GLU A 127 -0.18 10.48 26.21
CA GLU A 127 0.24 11.78 26.72
C GLU A 127 0.24 12.84 25.61
N GLN A 128 0.75 12.52 24.41
CA GLN A 128 0.71 13.43 23.26
C GLN A 128 -0.72 13.81 22.88
N ILE A 129 -1.63 12.83 22.81
CA ILE A 129 -3.06 13.07 22.54
C ILE A 129 -3.68 13.92 23.66
N LYS A 130 -3.37 13.63 24.93
CA LYS A 130 -3.90 14.38 26.08
C LYS A 130 -3.39 15.83 26.10
N THR A 131 -2.10 16.04 25.86
CA THR A 131 -1.49 17.37 25.78
C THR A 131 -2.12 18.15 24.64
N PHE A 132 -2.18 17.57 23.44
CA PHE A 132 -2.75 18.23 22.26
C PHE A 132 -4.24 18.58 22.42
N SER A 133 -5.03 17.68 23.00
CA SER A 133 -6.46 17.91 23.28
C SER A 133 -6.72 18.89 24.44
N SER A 134 -5.78 19.02 25.39
CA SER A 134 -5.91 19.92 26.54
C SER A 134 -5.39 21.34 26.30
N THR A 135 -4.45 21.54 25.37
CA THR A 135 -3.97 22.87 24.99
C THR A 135 -5.11 23.68 24.35
N LYS A 136 -5.62 24.70 25.04
CA LYS A 136 -6.65 25.61 24.52
C LYS A 136 -6.15 26.35 23.27
N GLN A 137 -7.08 26.67 22.36
CA GLN A 137 -6.78 27.45 21.16
C GLN A 137 -6.21 28.82 21.56
N ILE A 138 -4.97 29.10 21.21
CA ILE A 138 -4.32 30.39 21.50
C ILE A 138 -4.72 31.44 20.44
N PHE A 139 -5.32 31.04 19.32
CA PHE A 139 -5.42 31.87 18.11
C PHE A 139 -6.83 32.13 17.56
N THR A 140 -7.88 32.10 18.39
CA THR A 140 -9.17 32.74 18.03
C THR A 140 -9.09 34.27 17.98
N SER A 141 -7.90 34.88 18.17
CA SER A 141 -7.72 36.35 18.27
C SER A 141 -6.84 37.01 17.19
N PHE A 142 -6.30 36.29 16.20
CA PHE A 142 -5.40 36.90 15.20
C PHE A 142 -5.62 36.36 13.76
N GLY A 143 -6.81 36.57 13.21
CA GLY A 143 -7.10 36.20 11.82
C GLY A 143 -8.36 36.88 11.31
N ASP A 144 -8.18 38.13 10.91
CA ASP A 144 -8.93 38.88 9.89
C ASP A 144 -10.43 38.56 9.68
N LYS A 145 -11.29 39.48 10.11
CA LYS A 145 -12.70 39.58 9.69
C LYS A 145 -12.80 40.14 8.26
N SER A 146 -11.98 39.66 7.33
CA SER A 146 -12.09 40.00 5.91
C SER A 146 -12.81 38.85 5.19
N GLY A 147 -13.90 39.20 4.51
CA GLY A 147 -14.91 38.28 4.01
C GLY A 147 -14.38 37.17 3.11
N GLY A 148 -14.63 35.93 3.53
CA GLY A 148 -14.53 34.72 2.74
C GLY A 148 -15.09 33.56 3.57
N ASP A 149 -16.01 32.79 3.01
CA ASP A 149 -16.95 31.84 3.62
C ASP A 149 -16.35 30.62 4.39
N ASN A 150 -15.08 30.68 4.82
CA ASN A 150 -14.39 29.59 5.51
C ASN A 150 -14.03 29.99 6.95
N SER A 151 -15.01 29.93 7.87
CA SER A 151 -14.68 29.99 9.29
C SER A 151 -13.82 28.77 9.65
N PRO A 152 -12.61 28.92 10.23
CA PRO A 152 -11.81 27.77 10.63
C PRO A 152 -12.59 26.95 11.67
N ALA A 153 -12.69 25.65 11.46
CA ALA A 153 -13.42 24.79 12.36
C ALA A 153 -12.93 24.92 13.81
N ASN A 154 -13.86 25.11 14.76
CA ASN A 154 -13.57 25.35 16.18
C ASN A 154 -13.06 24.11 16.94
N PHE A 155 -12.70 23.03 16.25
CA PHE A 155 -12.20 21.79 16.85
C PHE A 155 -10.82 21.45 16.30
N LYS A 156 -10.02 20.71 17.08
CA LYS A 156 -8.77 20.09 16.63
C LYS A 156 -9.05 18.71 16.03
N LEU A 157 -8.20 18.27 15.10
CA LEU A 157 -8.30 16.95 14.50
C LEU A 157 -7.12 16.08 14.94
N ILE A 158 -7.41 14.86 15.41
CA ILE A 158 -6.40 13.84 15.69
C ILE A 158 -6.61 12.70 14.72
N ILE A 159 -5.57 12.37 13.97
CA ILE A 159 -5.55 11.27 13.00
C ILE A 159 -4.72 10.14 13.61
N LEU A 160 -5.36 8.99 13.80
CA LEU A 160 -4.70 7.77 14.26
C LEU A 160 -4.68 6.78 13.11
N ASP A 161 -3.52 6.60 12.49
CA ASP A 161 -3.32 5.59 11.45
C ASP A 161 -2.95 4.24 12.07
N GLU A 162 -3.31 3.15 11.37
CA GLU A 162 -3.06 1.76 11.80
C GLU A 162 -3.53 1.46 13.24
N ALA A 163 -4.70 1.97 13.62
CA ALA A 163 -5.24 1.81 14.97
C ALA A 163 -5.54 0.35 15.35
N ASP A 164 -5.61 -0.56 14.38
CA ASP A 164 -5.73 -2.00 14.57
C ASP A 164 -4.43 -2.68 15.05
N ALA A 165 -3.29 -1.98 14.99
CA ALA A 165 -2.04 -2.41 15.63
C ALA A 165 -1.97 -2.04 17.12
N MET A 166 -2.90 -1.21 17.63
CA MET A 166 -2.91 -0.81 19.04
C MET A 166 -3.34 -1.94 19.96
N THR A 167 -2.67 -2.03 21.12
CA THR A 167 -3.09 -2.91 22.21
C THR A 167 -4.47 -2.55 22.75
N SER A 168 -5.19 -3.54 23.29
CA SER A 168 -6.53 -3.36 23.85
C SER A 168 -6.56 -2.34 25.00
N THR A 169 -5.50 -2.29 25.82
CA THR A 169 -5.34 -1.34 26.92
C THR A 169 -5.22 0.10 26.41
N ALA A 170 -4.45 0.32 25.33
CA ALA A 170 -4.32 1.63 24.69
C ALA A 170 -5.66 2.12 24.11
N GLN A 171 -6.40 1.22 23.46
CA GLN A 171 -7.72 1.51 22.91
C GLN A 171 -8.73 1.91 24.01
N MET A 172 -8.70 1.24 25.17
CA MET A 172 -9.54 1.61 26.32
C MET A 172 -9.17 2.98 26.88
N ALA A 173 -7.87 3.31 26.96
CA ALA A 173 -7.42 4.63 27.39
C ALA A 173 -7.86 5.73 26.41
N LEU A 174 -7.74 5.48 25.10
CA LEU A 174 -8.17 6.39 24.05
C LEU A 174 -9.66 6.69 24.15
N ARG A 175 -10.51 5.68 24.40
CA ARG A 175 -11.95 5.86 24.60
C ARG A 175 -12.26 6.93 25.67
N ARG A 176 -11.59 6.87 26.83
CA ARG A 176 -11.80 7.85 27.92
C ARG A 176 -11.41 9.26 27.50
N ILE A 177 -10.37 9.40 26.69
CA ILE A 177 -9.91 10.70 26.16
C ILE A 177 -10.91 11.23 25.14
N MET A 178 -11.39 10.40 24.22
CA MET A 178 -12.41 10.75 23.23
C MET A 178 -13.68 11.28 23.90
N GLU A 179 -14.17 10.59 24.94
CA GLU A 179 -15.34 11.04 25.71
C GLU A 179 -15.11 12.39 26.40
N LYS A 180 -13.95 12.56 27.05
CA LYS A 180 -13.65 13.76 27.82
C LYS A 180 -13.47 15.01 26.96
N TYR A 181 -12.94 14.88 25.75
CA TYR A 181 -12.57 16.01 24.89
C TYR A 181 -13.39 16.12 23.59
N THR A 182 -14.54 15.44 23.50
CA THR A 182 -15.40 15.41 22.31
C THR A 182 -15.87 16.81 21.84
N SER A 183 -15.99 17.76 22.77
CA SER A 183 -16.39 19.14 22.46
C SER A 183 -15.33 19.91 21.67
N ASN A 184 -14.04 19.63 21.92
CA ASN A 184 -12.92 20.44 21.43
C ASN A 184 -12.08 19.70 20.38
N THR A 185 -12.14 18.37 20.36
CA THR A 185 -11.30 17.52 19.52
C THR A 185 -12.14 16.49 18.79
N ARG A 186 -11.88 16.29 17.50
CA ARG A 186 -12.44 15.19 16.70
C ARG A 186 -11.33 14.20 16.36
N PHE A 187 -11.67 12.92 16.46
CA PHE A 187 -10.77 11.82 16.13
C PHE A 187 -11.14 11.25 14.78
N CYS A 188 -10.14 10.98 13.95
CA CYS A 188 -10.24 10.18 12.76
C CYS A 188 -9.36 8.95 12.93
N ILE A 189 -10.01 7.79 13.04
CA ILE A 189 -9.36 6.50 13.25
C ILE A 189 -9.30 5.80 11.90
N ILE A 190 -8.12 5.32 11.51
CA ILE A 190 -7.92 4.51 10.31
C ILE A 190 -7.48 3.12 10.75
N ALA A 191 -8.12 2.09 10.19
CA ALA A 191 -7.78 0.70 10.46
C ALA A 191 -7.99 -0.16 9.22
N ASN A 192 -7.29 -1.29 9.11
CA ASN A 192 -7.60 -2.28 8.08
C ASN A 192 -8.71 -3.23 8.55
N TYR A 193 -8.66 -3.62 9.83
CA TYR A 193 -9.58 -4.60 10.40
C TYR A 193 -10.41 -4.05 11.56
N THR A 194 -11.74 -4.02 11.41
CA THR A 194 -12.64 -3.57 12.48
C THR A 194 -12.72 -4.53 13.66
N HIS A 195 -12.49 -5.82 13.45
CA HIS A 195 -12.56 -6.83 14.51
C HIS A 195 -11.40 -6.73 15.52
N LYS A 196 -10.30 -6.06 15.15
CA LYS A 196 -9.18 -5.75 16.05
C LYS A 196 -9.43 -4.51 16.92
N LEU A 197 -10.50 -3.77 16.65
CA LEU A 197 -10.88 -2.59 17.42
C LEU A 197 -11.92 -2.95 18.49
N SER A 198 -11.79 -2.33 19.66
CA SER A 198 -12.72 -2.52 20.75
C SER A 198 -14.13 -1.99 20.39
N PRO A 199 -15.20 -2.72 20.75
CA PRO A 199 -16.58 -2.27 20.50
C PRO A 199 -16.89 -0.89 21.12
N ALA A 200 -16.19 -0.54 22.20
CA ALA A 200 -16.34 0.75 22.87
C ALA A 200 -15.82 1.93 22.02
N LEU A 201 -14.76 1.72 21.22
CA LEU A 201 -14.32 2.73 20.25
C LEU A 201 -15.28 2.79 19.05
N LEU A 202 -15.68 1.63 18.52
CA LEU A 202 -16.58 1.54 17.36
C LEU A 202 -17.91 2.28 17.57
N SER A 203 -18.47 2.21 18.78
CA SER A 203 -19.74 2.87 19.12
C SER A 203 -19.68 4.41 19.17
N ARG A 204 -18.48 5.00 19.26
CA ARG A 204 -18.28 6.46 19.36
C ARG A 204 -17.94 7.12 18.02
N CYS A 205 -17.72 6.32 16.98
CA CYS A 205 -17.33 6.79 15.65
C CYS A 205 -18.40 6.50 14.60
N THR A 206 -18.57 7.43 13.67
CA THR A 206 -19.27 7.18 12.41
C THR A 206 -18.36 6.37 11.50
N ARG A 207 -18.90 5.25 10.99
CA ARG A 207 -18.14 4.23 10.28
C ARG A 207 -18.28 4.43 8.77
N PHE A 208 -17.15 4.43 8.10
CA PHE A 208 -17.06 4.52 6.64
C PHE A 208 -16.18 3.37 6.13
N ARG A 209 -16.80 2.48 5.36
CA ARG A 209 -16.14 1.32 4.77
C ARG A 209 -15.59 1.67 3.40
N PHE A 210 -14.28 1.62 3.25
CA PHE A 210 -13.59 1.72 1.98
C PHE A 210 -13.52 0.32 1.38
N SER A 211 -14.29 0.08 0.32
CA SER A 211 -14.14 -1.15 -0.49
C SER A 211 -12.86 -1.07 -1.34
N PRO A 212 -12.36 -2.20 -1.86
CA PRO A 212 -11.38 -2.16 -2.95
C PRO A 212 -11.84 -1.21 -4.05
N LEU A 213 -10.89 -0.50 -4.67
CA LEU A 213 -11.19 0.39 -5.78
C LEU A 213 -11.67 -0.41 -6.99
N LYS A 214 -12.58 0.17 -7.76
CA LYS A 214 -13.03 -0.43 -9.02
C LYS A 214 -11.92 -0.32 -10.06
N GLU A 215 -11.85 -1.28 -10.97
CA GLU A 215 -10.85 -1.30 -12.04
C GLU A 215 -10.85 0.00 -12.86
N ALA A 216 -12.03 0.55 -13.18
CA ALA A 216 -12.17 1.82 -13.89
C ALA A 216 -11.57 3.02 -13.12
N ASP A 217 -11.69 3.05 -11.79
CA ASP A 217 -11.15 4.13 -10.96
C ASP A 217 -9.61 4.06 -10.90
N ILE A 218 -9.05 2.84 -10.80
CA ILE A 218 -7.60 2.60 -10.83
C ILE A 218 -7.04 2.95 -12.20
N ARG A 219 -7.69 2.48 -13.27
CA ARG A 219 -7.30 2.72 -14.66
C ARG A 219 -7.12 4.21 -14.93
N ARG A 220 -8.13 5.02 -14.56
CA ARG A 220 -8.08 6.48 -14.71
C ARG A 220 -6.87 7.10 -14.02
N LEU A 221 -6.53 6.67 -12.81
CA LEU A 221 -5.38 7.20 -12.09
C LEU A 221 -4.06 6.74 -12.71
N VAL A 222 -3.98 5.49 -13.14
CA VAL A 222 -2.81 4.94 -13.83
C VAL A 222 -2.55 5.71 -15.13
N ASP A 223 -3.59 5.98 -15.92
CA ASP A 223 -3.48 6.75 -17.17
C ASP A 223 -2.95 8.17 -16.92
N ILE A 224 -3.41 8.85 -15.86
CA ILE A 224 -2.89 10.17 -15.47
C ILE A 224 -1.39 10.10 -15.15
N VAL A 225 -0.93 9.02 -14.51
CA VAL A 225 0.50 8.84 -14.18
C VAL A 225 1.32 8.51 -15.43
N ILE A 226 0.78 7.68 -16.33
CA ILE A 226 1.41 7.34 -17.61
C ILE A 226 1.66 8.61 -18.43
N GLU A 227 0.65 9.47 -18.55
CA GLU A 227 0.76 10.74 -19.29
C GLU A 227 1.77 11.71 -18.64
N LYS A 228 1.83 11.77 -17.31
CA LYS A 228 2.69 12.72 -16.59
C LYS A 228 4.14 12.29 -16.52
N GLU A 229 4.42 10.99 -16.45
CA GLU A 229 5.77 10.42 -16.34
C GLU A 229 6.34 9.95 -17.70
N ASP A 230 5.55 10.08 -18.78
CA ASP A 230 5.87 9.62 -20.14
C ASP A 230 6.30 8.14 -20.14
N VAL A 231 5.39 7.29 -19.65
CA VAL A 231 5.62 5.84 -19.50
C VAL A 231 5.26 5.13 -20.80
N ASN A 232 6.23 4.41 -21.38
CA ASN A 232 6.01 3.59 -22.59
C ASN A 232 5.45 2.22 -22.20
N ILE A 233 4.12 2.09 -22.12
CA ILE A 233 3.44 0.86 -21.71
C ILE A 233 2.38 0.42 -22.73
N ALA A 234 2.31 -0.88 -22.97
CA ALA A 234 1.32 -1.46 -23.86
C ALA A 234 -0.09 -1.48 -23.20
N PRO A 235 -1.19 -1.33 -23.97
CA PRO A 235 -2.53 -1.23 -23.42
C PRO A 235 -2.98 -2.51 -22.69
N ASP A 236 -2.59 -3.67 -23.20
CA ASP A 236 -2.79 -4.97 -22.57
C ASP A 236 -2.05 -5.09 -21.24
N ALA A 237 -0.81 -4.56 -21.17
CA ALA A 237 0.00 -4.50 -19.95
C ALA A 237 -0.67 -3.63 -18.88
N THR A 238 -1.23 -2.49 -19.26
CA THR A 238 -1.98 -1.65 -18.32
C THR A 238 -3.24 -2.32 -17.77
N ASP A 239 -3.95 -3.14 -18.56
CA ASP A 239 -5.11 -3.88 -18.08
C ASP A 239 -4.70 -4.98 -17.08
N SER A 240 -3.64 -5.72 -17.40
CA SER A 240 -3.06 -6.71 -16.46
C SER A 240 -2.60 -6.07 -15.15
N LEU A 241 -1.99 -4.87 -15.20
CA LEU A 241 -1.62 -4.13 -14.00
C LEU A 241 -2.83 -3.84 -13.10
N VAL A 242 -3.94 -3.39 -13.69
CA VAL A 242 -5.17 -3.07 -12.96
C VAL A 242 -5.76 -4.33 -12.32
N THR A 243 -5.83 -5.44 -13.07
CA THR A 243 -6.33 -6.73 -12.55
C THR A 243 -5.44 -7.27 -11.42
N LEU A 244 -4.12 -7.25 -11.59
CA LEU A 244 -3.16 -7.73 -10.58
C LEU A 244 -3.13 -6.86 -9.32
N SER A 245 -3.54 -5.60 -9.43
CA SER A 245 -3.63 -4.69 -8.28
C SER A 245 -4.76 -5.05 -7.32
N LYS A 246 -5.76 -5.85 -7.73
CA LYS A 246 -6.91 -6.31 -6.90
C LYS A 246 -7.55 -5.19 -6.05
N GLY A 247 -7.64 -3.97 -6.60
CA GLY A 247 -8.22 -2.81 -5.91
C GLY A 247 -7.28 -1.99 -5.02
N ASP A 248 -5.97 -2.30 -4.98
CA ASP A 248 -4.94 -1.56 -4.24
C ASP A 248 -4.17 -0.60 -5.18
N MET A 249 -4.42 0.70 -5.04
CA MET A 249 -3.74 1.73 -5.84
C MET A 249 -2.25 1.86 -5.50
N ARG A 250 -1.87 1.63 -4.24
CA ARG A 250 -0.46 1.71 -3.82
C ARG A 250 0.35 0.62 -4.53
N ARG A 251 -0.20 -0.59 -4.61
CA ARG A 251 0.40 -1.69 -5.37
C ARG A 251 0.55 -1.32 -6.84
N ALA A 252 -0.52 -0.82 -7.48
CA ALA A 252 -0.51 -0.41 -8.89
C ALA A 252 0.62 0.58 -9.20
N LEU A 253 0.75 1.64 -8.39
CA LEU A 253 1.77 2.68 -8.59
C LEU A 253 3.19 2.17 -8.33
N ASN A 254 3.39 1.33 -7.31
CA ASN A 254 4.70 0.76 -7.01
C ASN A 254 5.19 -0.14 -8.15
N VAL A 255 4.30 -0.97 -8.70
CA VAL A 255 4.64 -1.85 -9.83
C VAL A 255 4.92 -1.02 -11.07
N LEU A 256 4.06 -0.04 -11.39
CA LEU A 256 4.27 0.83 -12.56
C LEU A 256 5.62 1.58 -12.45
N GLN A 257 5.96 2.08 -11.25
CA GLN A 257 7.24 2.74 -11.01
C GLN A 257 8.42 1.78 -11.16
N ALA A 258 8.29 0.55 -10.68
CA ALA A 258 9.33 -0.47 -10.79
C ALA A 258 9.55 -0.91 -12.25
N CYS A 259 8.48 -1.14 -13.02
CA CYS A 259 8.57 -1.43 -14.45
C CYS A 259 9.19 -0.27 -15.23
N HIS A 260 8.80 0.97 -14.91
CA HIS A 260 9.38 2.17 -15.51
C HIS A 260 10.87 2.30 -15.22
N ALA A 261 11.30 2.08 -13.98
CA ALA A 261 12.71 2.08 -13.62
C ALA A 261 13.48 0.95 -14.32
N SER A 262 12.89 -0.25 -14.42
CA SER A 262 13.49 -1.38 -15.13
C SER A 262 13.62 -1.16 -16.64
N SER A 263 12.72 -0.38 -17.24
CA SER A 263 12.77 -0.03 -18.66
C SER A 263 13.84 1.02 -19.00
N THR A 264 14.49 1.62 -18.00
CA THR A 264 15.60 2.54 -18.24
C THR A 264 16.88 1.75 -18.53
N PRO A 265 17.56 2.00 -19.67
CA PRO A 265 18.79 1.30 -20.00
C PRO A 265 19.85 1.47 -18.90
N LEU A 266 20.42 0.36 -18.45
CA LEU A 266 21.49 0.35 -17.47
C LEU A 266 22.71 1.10 -18.01
N HIS A 267 23.13 2.16 -17.32
CA HIS A 267 24.38 2.83 -17.62
C HIS A 267 25.55 1.97 -17.13
N ILE A 268 26.41 1.55 -18.05
CA ILE A 268 27.61 0.76 -17.74
C ILE A 268 28.57 1.64 -16.92
N PRO A 269 29.03 1.21 -15.73
CA PRO A 269 29.99 1.97 -14.92
C PRO A 269 31.26 2.26 -15.74
N GLY A 270 31.53 3.54 -16.03
CA GLY A 270 32.73 3.98 -16.76
C GLY A 270 32.50 4.69 -18.10
N GLN A 271 31.26 4.80 -18.59
CA GLN A 271 30.93 5.69 -19.70
C GLN A 271 30.46 7.07 -19.19
N ALA A 272 30.61 8.12 -19.99
CA ALA A 272 30.01 9.41 -19.63
C ALA A 272 28.48 9.30 -19.77
N PRO A 273 27.67 9.84 -18.83
CA PRO A 273 26.24 9.90 -19.03
C PRO A 273 25.96 10.65 -20.33
N PRO A 274 25.13 10.12 -21.24
CA PRO A 274 24.82 10.80 -22.49
C PRO A 274 24.21 12.16 -22.15
N GLN A 275 24.94 13.24 -22.42
CA GLN A 275 24.49 14.60 -22.19
C GLN A 275 23.34 14.90 -23.16
N GLY A 276 22.12 14.96 -22.64
CA GLY A 276 20.95 15.47 -23.38
C GLY A 276 20.26 14.51 -24.35
N ALA A 277 20.58 13.21 -24.36
CA ALA A 277 19.77 12.24 -25.09
C ALA A 277 18.52 11.87 -24.26
N LYS A 278 17.33 12.00 -24.84
CA LYS A 278 16.12 11.43 -24.25
C LYS A 278 16.38 9.95 -24.01
N ILE A 279 16.21 9.49 -22.78
CA ILE A 279 16.33 8.07 -22.44
C ILE A 279 15.21 7.36 -23.20
N GLU A 280 15.54 6.65 -24.28
CA GLU A 280 14.59 5.76 -24.95
C GLU A 280 14.35 4.57 -24.02
N ARG A 281 13.14 4.51 -23.47
CA ARG A 281 12.71 3.45 -22.55
C ARG A 281 12.07 2.32 -23.33
N ASP A 282 12.38 1.10 -22.91
CA ASP A 282 11.79 -0.10 -23.49
C ASP A 282 10.27 -0.14 -23.26
N LEU A 283 9.55 -0.80 -24.18
CA LEU A 283 8.12 -0.99 -24.05
C LEU A 283 7.82 -1.95 -22.91
N ILE A 284 7.03 -1.50 -21.93
CA ILE A 284 6.54 -2.35 -20.83
C ILE A 284 5.44 -3.27 -21.39
N THR A 285 5.73 -4.56 -21.45
CA THR A 285 4.80 -5.62 -21.90
C THR A 285 4.14 -6.33 -20.72
N ASN A 286 3.13 -7.16 -21.00
CA ASN A 286 2.49 -8.00 -19.99
C ASN A 286 3.50 -8.84 -19.18
N GLU A 287 4.45 -9.48 -19.85
CA GLU A 287 5.46 -10.33 -19.21
C GLU A 287 6.26 -9.56 -18.14
N THR A 288 6.70 -8.34 -18.47
CA THR A 288 7.47 -7.50 -17.53
C THR A 288 6.71 -7.18 -16.24
N ILE A 289 5.37 -7.08 -16.30
CA ILE A 289 4.53 -6.79 -15.14
C ILE A 289 4.39 -8.04 -14.27
N PHE A 290 4.14 -9.20 -14.88
CA PHE A 290 4.05 -10.47 -14.15
C PHE A 290 5.38 -10.80 -13.46
N ASP A 291 6.50 -10.60 -14.15
CA ASP A 291 7.84 -10.80 -13.60
C ASP A 291 8.15 -9.82 -12.46
N CYS A 292 7.76 -8.55 -12.60
CA CYS A 292 7.96 -7.54 -11.56
C CYS A 292 7.18 -7.86 -10.26
N ILE A 293 5.97 -8.38 -10.40
CA ILE A 293 5.13 -8.78 -9.25
C ILE A 293 5.52 -10.17 -8.73
N ALA A 294 6.35 -10.92 -9.46
CA ALA A 294 6.58 -12.35 -9.26
C ALA A 294 5.27 -13.17 -9.23
N ALA A 295 4.25 -12.70 -9.96
CA ALA A 295 2.98 -13.40 -10.10
C ALA A 295 3.09 -14.46 -11.21
N PRO A 296 2.45 -15.64 -11.04
CA PRO A 296 2.48 -16.66 -12.06
C PRO A 296 1.76 -16.20 -13.33
N HIS A 297 2.37 -16.45 -14.49
CA HIS A 297 1.75 -16.12 -15.76
C HIS A 297 0.51 -17.00 -15.98
N PRO A 298 -0.60 -16.47 -16.55
CA PRO A 298 -1.81 -17.26 -16.80
C PRO A 298 -1.55 -18.53 -17.63
N ALA A 299 -0.61 -18.48 -18.58
CA ALA A 299 -0.21 -19.64 -19.37
C ALA A 299 0.43 -20.77 -18.53
N ASP A 300 1.18 -20.41 -17.48
CA ASP A 300 1.80 -21.40 -16.59
C ASP A 300 0.74 -22.06 -15.70
N ILE A 301 -0.20 -21.27 -15.18
CA ILE A 301 -1.30 -21.79 -14.37
C ILE A 301 -2.22 -22.68 -15.20
N ALA A 302 -2.53 -22.29 -16.45
CA ALA A 302 -3.28 -23.14 -17.37
C ALA A 302 -2.55 -24.47 -17.63
N THR A 303 -1.23 -24.44 -17.83
CA THR A 303 -0.41 -25.65 -18.00
C THR A 303 -0.47 -26.54 -16.75
N ILE A 304 -0.37 -25.95 -15.56
CA ILE A 304 -0.49 -26.68 -14.28
C ILE A 304 -1.88 -27.29 -14.15
N ARG A 305 -2.94 -26.52 -14.41
CA ARG A 305 -4.33 -26.99 -14.38
C ARG A 305 -4.54 -28.16 -15.32
N ASP A 306 -4.15 -28.02 -16.59
CA ASP A 306 -4.36 -29.05 -17.60
C ASP A 306 -3.55 -30.32 -17.27
N THR A 307 -2.34 -30.15 -16.75
CA THR A 307 -1.53 -31.27 -16.24
C THR A 307 -2.26 -31.99 -15.10
N LEU A 308 -2.81 -31.25 -14.13
CA LEU A 308 -3.52 -31.82 -12.99
C LEU A 308 -4.84 -32.50 -13.38
N LEU A 309 -5.56 -31.96 -14.35
CA LEU A 309 -6.85 -32.52 -14.79
C LEU A 309 -6.66 -33.74 -15.71
N SER A 310 -5.73 -33.68 -16.65
CA SER A 310 -5.56 -34.71 -17.69
C SER A 310 -4.68 -35.88 -17.27
N ASN A 311 -3.63 -35.67 -16.45
CA ASN A 311 -2.70 -36.75 -16.11
C ASN A 311 -3.14 -37.51 -14.85
N PRO A 312 -3.32 -38.84 -14.92
CA PRO A 312 -3.67 -39.65 -13.76
C PRO A 312 -2.49 -39.91 -12.82
N ASP A 313 -1.25 -39.81 -13.31
CA ASP A 313 -0.06 -40.02 -12.48
C ASP A 313 0.29 -38.79 -11.64
N VAL A 314 0.16 -38.94 -10.32
CA VAL A 314 0.50 -37.94 -9.31
C VAL A 314 1.99 -37.59 -9.33
N THR A 315 2.85 -38.56 -9.63
CA THR A 315 4.31 -38.37 -9.60
C THR A 315 4.76 -37.45 -10.73
N SER A 316 4.25 -37.69 -11.95
CA SER A 316 4.47 -36.83 -13.10
C SER A 316 3.95 -35.40 -12.87
N CYS A 317 2.73 -35.25 -12.32
CA CYS A 317 2.18 -33.93 -12.00
C CYS A 317 3.06 -33.15 -11.03
N LEU A 318 3.54 -33.82 -9.97
CA LEU A 318 4.39 -33.21 -8.95
C LEU A 318 5.76 -32.80 -9.53
N ALA A 319 6.34 -33.63 -10.40
CA ALA A 319 7.59 -33.30 -11.08
C ALA A 319 7.43 -32.05 -11.96
N THR A 320 6.39 -31.99 -12.81
CA THR A 320 6.11 -30.84 -13.68
C THR A 320 5.94 -29.55 -12.88
N ILE A 321 5.17 -29.59 -11.79
CA ILE A 321 4.96 -28.41 -10.93
C ILE A 321 6.28 -27.98 -10.28
N ASN A 322 7.08 -28.91 -9.76
CA ASN A 322 8.38 -28.58 -9.16
C ASN A 322 9.36 -27.99 -10.18
N THR A 323 9.36 -28.49 -11.41
CA THR A 323 10.18 -27.93 -12.50
C THR A 323 9.73 -26.51 -12.85
N LEU A 324 8.42 -26.25 -12.95
CA LEU A 324 7.90 -24.90 -13.21
C LEU A 324 8.23 -23.93 -12.06
N LYS A 325 8.08 -24.36 -10.80
CA LYS A 325 8.45 -23.58 -9.63
C LYS A 325 9.95 -23.24 -9.62
N ALA A 326 10.82 -24.21 -9.90
CA ALA A 326 12.26 -24.00 -9.90
C ALA A 326 12.72 -23.08 -11.05
N ASN A 327 12.14 -23.23 -12.25
CA ASN A 327 12.55 -22.47 -13.42
C ASN A 327 12.08 -21.02 -13.38
N LYS A 328 10.87 -20.77 -12.85
CA LYS A 328 10.24 -19.44 -12.83
C LYS A 328 10.21 -18.76 -11.46
N GLY A 329 10.74 -19.42 -10.42
CA GLY A 329 10.77 -18.87 -9.06
C GLY A 329 9.40 -18.68 -8.42
N LEU A 330 8.39 -19.45 -8.83
CA LEU A 330 7.01 -19.28 -8.37
C LEU A 330 6.81 -19.87 -6.97
N ALA A 331 6.21 -19.10 -6.07
CA ALA A 331 5.81 -19.59 -4.76
C ALA A 331 4.52 -20.40 -4.85
N LEU A 332 4.41 -21.45 -4.03
CA LEU A 332 3.17 -22.24 -3.95
C LEU A 332 1.95 -21.39 -3.57
N ALA A 333 2.11 -20.36 -2.75
CA ALA A 333 1.01 -19.48 -2.33
C ALA A 333 0.36 -18.77 -3.53
N ASP A 334 1.16 -18.30 -4.48
CA ASP A 334 0.67 -17.61 -5.66
C ASP A 334 0.01 -18.59 -6.65
N ILE A 335 0.60 -19.79 -6.80
CA ILE A 335 0.01 -20.88 -7.60
C ILE A 335 -1.34 -21.29 -7.00
N LEU A 336 -1.44 -21.47 -5.69
CA LEU A 336 -2.69 -21.84 -5.00
C LEU A 336 -3.79 -20.80 -5.24
N THR A 337 -3.44 -19.51 -5.14
CA THR A 337 -4.39 -18.42 -5.34
C THR A 337 -4.90 -18.40 -6.77
N ALA A 338 -4.01 -18.45 -7.76
CA ALA A 338 -4.38 -18.39 -9.18
C ALA A 338 -5.12 -19.66 -9.63
N LEU A 339 -4.63 -20.84 -9.25
CA LEU A 339 -5.28 -22.11 -9.56
C LEU A 339 -6.65 -22.22 -8.87
N GLY A 340 -6.79 -21.71 -7.64
CA GLY A 340 -8.06 -21.67 -6.93
C GLY A 340 -9.11 -20.83 -7.66
N GLU A 341 -8.73 -19.68 -8.21
CA GLU A 341 -9.59 -18.83 -9.04
C GLU A 341 -10.02 -19.56 -10.34
N GLU A 342 -9.10 -20.24 -11.03
CA GLU A 342 -9.42 -21.03 -12.24
C GLU A 342 -10.33 -22.23 -11.93
N LEU A 343 -10.02 -23.00 -10.89
CA LEU A 343 -10.84 -24.14 -10.45
C LEU A 343 -12.22 -23.70 -9.97
N ALA A 344 -12.34 -22.50 -9.39
CA ALA A 344 -13.62 -21.94 -9.01
C ALA A 344 -14.49 -21.53 -10.22
N ASN A 345 -13.88 -21.22 -11.36
CA ASN A 345 -14.60 -20.85 -12.59
C ASN A 345 -14.97 -22.06 -13.46
N LEU A 346 -14.37 -23.23 -13.22
CA LEU A 346 -14.69 -24.46 -13.94
C LEU A 346 -16.11 -24.98 -13.61
N GLU A 347 -16.82 -25.41 -14.64
CA GLU A 347 -18.13 -26.06 -14.54
C GLU A 347 -17.96 -27.54 -14.15
N VAL A 348 -17.90 -27.80 -12.84
CA VAL A 348 -17.81 -29.14 -12.27
C VAL A 348 -18.94 -29.42 -11.28
N PRO A 349 -19.26 -30.70 -10.98
CA PRO A 349 -20.27 -31.04 -9.98
C PRO A 349 -20.00 -30.37 -8.64
N ALA A 350 -21.06 -29.89 -7.97
CA ALA A 350 -20.95 -29.12 -6.72
C ALA A 350 -20.13 -29.84 -5.64
N HIS A 351 -20.24 -31.17 -5.54
CA HIS A 351 -19.47 -31.98 -4.59
C HIS A 351 -17.97 -31.93 -4.86
N THR A 352 -17.56 -32.03 -6.14
CA THR A 352 -16.15 -31.91 -6.55
C THR A 352 -15.63 -30.51 -6.25
N LYS A 353 -16.42 -29.47 -6.57
CA LYS A 353 -16.07 -28.08 -6.30
C LYS A 353 -15.85 -27.82 -4.81
N VAL A 354 -16.75 -28.32 -3.95
CA VAL A 354 -16.63 -28.21 -2.48
C VAL A 354 -15.37 -28.92 -1.99
N SER A 355 -15.08 -30.13 -2.47
CA SER A 355 -13.88 -30.87 -2.09
C SER A 355 -12.59 -30.14 -2.48
N TRP A 356 -12.53 -29.56 -3.68
CA TRP A 356 -11.38 -28.77 -4.12
C TRP A 356 -11.20 -27.53 -3.25
N LEU A 357 -12.27 -26.73 -3.08
CA LEU A 357 -12.19 -25.49 -2.29
C LEU A 357 -11.81 -25.76 -0.84
N GLN A 358 -12.35 -26.81 -0.22
CA GLN A 358 -11.99 -27.18 1.15
C GLN A 358 -10.52 -27.58 1.25
N GLY A 359 -10.04 -28.47 0.38
CA GLY A 359 -8.65 -28.94 0.45
C GLY A 359 -7.64 -27.83 0.12
N LEU A 360 -7.95 -26.97 -0.86
CA LEU A 360 -7.12 -25.80 -1.17
C LEU A 360 -7.04 -24.83 0.01
N ALA A 361 -8.16 -24.55 0.69
CA ALA A 361 -8.18 -23.69 1.87
C ALA A 361 -7.38 -24.27 3.05
N GLU A 362 -7.44 -25.59 3.26
CA GLU A 362 -6.61 -26.26 4.27
C GLU A 362 -5.11 -26.15 3.96
N ILE A 363 -4.73 -26.31 2.70
CA ILE A 363 -3.34 -26.18 2.25
C ILE A 363 -2.85 -24.74 2.41
N GLU A 364 -3.64 -23.75 1.99
CA GLU A 364 -3.34 -22.33 2.16
C GLU A 364 -3.16 -21.97 3.64
N HIS A 365 -4.05 -22.47 4.51
CA HIS A 365 -3.93 -22.28 5.96
C HIS A 365 -2.64 -22.90 6.52
N ARG A 366 -2.31 -24.15 6.14
CA ARG A 366 -1.07 -24.81 6.57
C ARG A 366 0.18 -24.10 6.07
N LEU A 367 0.14 -23.55 4.86
CA LEU A 367 1.23 -22.76 4.30
C LEU A 367 1.42 -21.45 5.08
N SER A 368 0.33 -20.78 5.45
CA SER A 368 0.37 -19.58 6.31
C SER A 368 0.94 -19.87 7.72
N GLY A 369 0.80 -21.11 8.20
CA GLY A 369 1.37 -21.57 9.47
C GLY A 369 2.84 -21.99 9.41
N GLY A 370 3.52 -21.82 8.26
CA GLY A 370 4.93 -22.20 8.08
C GLY A 370 5.15 -23.68 7.75
N GLY A 371 4.17 -24.36 7.17
CA GLY A 371 4.31 -25.74 6.70
C GLY A 371 5.32 -25.90 5.56
N SER A 372 5.87 -27.12 5.41
CA SER A 372 6.82 -27.43 4.32
C SER A 372 6.17 -27.31 2.95
N GLU A 373 6.74 -26.47 2.09
CA GLU A 373 6.20 -26.20 0.76
C GLU A 373 6.18 -27.44 -0.15
N ASN A 374 7.18 -28.32 -0.05
CA ASN A 374 7.24 -29.56 -0.82
C ASN A 374 6.07 -30.49 -0.48
N LEU A 375 5.78 -30.65 0.81
CA LEU A 375 4.66 -31.48 1.28
C LEU A 375 3.31 -30.87 0.88
N GLN A 376 3.16 -29.55 1.02
CA GLN A 376 1.94 -28.85 0.60
C GLN A 376 1.74 -28.91 -0.92
N THR A 377 2.82 -28.90 -1.72
CA THR A 377 2.74 -29.07 -3.18
C THR A 377 2.20 -30.46 -3.53
N GLY A 378 2.64 -31.52 -2.83
CA GLY A 378 2.04 -32.86 -2.99
C GLY A 378 0.58 -32.92 -2.53
N GLY A 379 0.26 -32.22 -1.44
CA GLY A 379 -1.13 -32.07 -0.96
C GLY A 379 -2.05 -31.39 -1.98
N LEU A 380 -1.53 -30.39 -2.70
CA LEU A 380 -2.24 -29.71 -3.78
C LEU A 380 -2.59 -30.67 -4.90
N VAL A 381 -1.59 -31.40 -5.42
CA VAL A 381 -1.80 -32.41 -6.48
C VAL A 381 -2.83 -33.44 -6.03
N GLY A 382 -2.67 -33.98 -4.81
CA GLY A 382 -3.58 -34.99 -4.27
C GLY A 382 -5.02 -34.48 -4.12
N THR A 383 -5.20 -33.24 -3.66
CA THR A 383 -6.54 -32.64 -3.49
C THR A 383 -7.26 -32.48 -4.82
N VAL A 384 -6.56 -31.96 -5.84
CA VAL A 384 -7.15 -31.76 -7.17
C VAL A 384 -7.48 -33.11 -7.81
N ARG A 385 -6.55 -34.07 -7.78
CA ARG A 385 -6.74 -35.41 -8.35
C ARG A 385 -7.86 -36.19 -7.68
N ASN A 386 -7.96 -36.15 -6.35
CA ASN A 386 -9.05 -36.81 -5.63
C ASN A 386 -10.42 -36.25 -6.06
N GLY A 387 -10.53 -34.93 -6.27
CA GLY A 387 -11.77 -34.35 -6.81
C GLY A 387 -12.06 -34.76 -8.27
N CYS A 388 -11.04 -34.97 -9.11
CA CYS A 388 -11.22 -35.55 -10.45
C CYS A 388 -11.75 -36.98 -10.39
N GLU A 389 -11.24 -37.83 -9.50
CA GLU A 389 -11.72 -39.21 -9.32
C GLU A 389 -13.18 -39.25 -8.86
N ILE A 390 -13.58 -38.33 -7.98
CA ILE A 390 -14.98 -38.16 -7.56
C ILE A 390 -15.89 -37.81 -8.75
N MET A 391 -15.38 -37.05 -9.72
CA MET A 391 -16.11 -36.69 -10.93
C MET A 391 -16.27 -37.89 -11.89
N GLU A 392 -15.23 -38.70 -12.05
CA GLU A 392 -15.26 -39.92 -12.88
C GLU A 392 -16.20 -40.99 -12.31
N ASN A 393 -16.21 -41.17 -10.98
CA ASN A 393 -17.05 -42.17 -10.31
C ASN A 393 -18.56 -41.86 -10.34
N LYS A 394 -18.96 -40.62 -10.68
CA LYS A 394 -20.38 -40.24 -10.88
C LYS A 394 -20.85 -40.31 -12.33
N SER A 395 -19.92 -40.42 -13.28
CA SER A 395 -20.25 -40.57 -14.72
C SER A 395 -20.45 -42.03 -15.13
N LYS A 396 -20.15 -42.97 -14.22
CA LYS A 396 -20.50 -44.40 -14.30
C LYS A 396 -21.72 -44.66 -13.43
#